data_AF-A0A937NBD8-F1
#
_entry.id   AF-A0A937NBD8-F1
#
_cell.length_a   1.000
_cell.length_b   1.000
_cell.length_c   1.000
_cell.angle_alpha   90.00
_cell.angle_beta   90.00
_cell.angle_gamma   90.00
#
_symmetry.space_group_name_H-M   'P 1'
#
loop_
_entity.id
_entity.type
_entity.pdbx_description
1 polymer ?
#
loop_
_entity_poly.entity_id
_entity_poly.type
_entity_poly.pdbx_seq_one_letter_code
_entity_poly.pdbx_strand_id
1 'polypeptide(L)'
;MNTSKTMTLVRGNKVVTLKADKTGDAPEADQLLVELGNKAKAIPFYAVYPAGVERPIVLQGLVTQQQVLDALKRAGPSRGVAKKGGDGVTGI
;
A
#
# COMPACT_ATOMS: atom_id res chain seq x y z
N MET A 1 -12.31 -2.38 7.64
CA MET A 1 -11.44 -1.22 7.32
C MET A 1 -12.01 -0.26 6.27
N ASN A 2 -12.94 -0.68 5.40
CA ASN A 2 -13.63 0.22 4.47
C ASN A 2 -14.65 1.10 5.21
N THR A 3 -14.22 2.29 5.65
CA THR A 3 -15.05 3.28 6.35
C THR A 3 -14.69 4.67 5.87
N SER A 4 -15.57 5.65 6.09
CA SER A 4 -15.34 7.04 5.67
C SER A 4 -14.04 7.63 6.23
N LYS A 5 -13.69 7.33 7.49
CA LYS A 5 -12.46 7.84 8.12
C LYS A 5 -11.19 7.36 7.40
N THR A 6 -11.14 6.08 7.04
CA THR A 6 -10.02 5.52 6.28
C THR A 6 -10.00 6.09 4.86
N MET A 7 -11.17 6.25 4.24
CA MET A 7 -11.30 6.78 2.89
C MET A 7 -10.82 8.24 2.78
N THR A 8 -11.06 9.05 3.81
CA THR A 8 -10.56 10.44 3.85
C THR A 8 -9.04 10.49 3.74
N LEU A 9 -8.31 9.66 4.51
CA LEU A 9 -6.85 9.63 4.42
C LEU A 9 -6.37 9.05 3.09
N VAL A 10 -6.99 7.96 2.61
CA VAL A 10 -6.63 7.36 1.31
C VAL A 10 -6.76 8.40 0.19
N ARG A 11 -7.88 9.13 0.12
CA ARG A 11 -8.10 10.16 -0.89
C ARG A 11 -7.19 11.37 -0.70
N GLY A 12 -7.07 11.89 0.52
CA GLY A 12 -6.22 13.05 0.82
C GLY A 12 -4.75 12.81 0.49
N ASN A 13 -4.26 11.60 0.76
CA ASN A 13 -2.89 11.19 0.45
C ASN A 13 -2.72 10.64 -0.97
N LYS A 14 -3.78 10.59 -1.78
CA LYS A 14 -3.77 9.99 -3.13
C LYS A 14 -3.19 8.56 -3.14
N VAL A 15 -3.54 7.77 -2.13
CA VAL A 15 -3.05 6.40 -1.96
C VAL A 15 -3.65 5.51 -3.04
N VAL A 16 -2.80 4.77 -3.74
CA VAL A 16 -3.24 3.72 -4.66
C VAL A 16 -3.51 2.47 -3.83
N THR A 17 -4.73 1.93 -3.93
CA THR A 17 -5.16 0.78 -3.14
C THR A 17 -5.26 -0.47 -4.01
N LEU A 18 -4.72 -1.58 -3.53
CA LEU A 18 -4.93 -2.92 -4.08
C LEU A 18 -5.67 -3.78 -3.06
N LYS A 19 -6.71 -4.50 -3.48
CA LYS A 19 -7.38 -5.51 -2.66
C LYS A 19 -7.04 -6.88 -3.22
N ALA A 20 -6.34 -7.70 -2.44
CA ALA A 20 -6.18 -9.13 -2.70
C ALA A 20 -7.31 -9.87 -1.96
N ASP A 21 -8.16 -10.58 -2.71
CA ASP A 21 -9.22 -11.41 -2.14
C ASP A 21 -8.71 -12.85 -1.96
N LYS A 22 -8.84 -13.39 -0.75
CA LYS A 22 -8.39 -14.73 -0.37
C LYS A 22 -9.54 -15.57 0.21
N THR A 23 -10.77 -15.31 -0.26
CA THR A 23 -11.95 -16.11 0.14
C THR A 23 -11.92 -17.51 -0.48
N GLY A 24 -11.24 -17.66 -1.63
CA GLY A 24 -10.98 -18.95 -2.29
C GLY A 24 -9.48 -19.26 -2.38
N ASP A 25 -9.12 -20.14 -3.32
CA ASP A 25 -7.72 -20.39 -3.65
C ASP A 25 -7.09 -19.18 -4.34
N ALA A 26 -5.92 -18.75 -3.87
CA ALA A 26 -5.24 -17.54 -4.33
C ALA A 26 -3.72 -17.70 -4.18
N PRO A 27 -3.08 -18.55 -5.02
CA PRO A 27 -1.67 -18.88 -4.88
C PRO A 27 -0.74 -17.67 -5.02
N GLU A 28 -1.10 -16.68 -5.83
CA GLU A 28 -0.32 -15.45 -6.00
C GLU A 28 -0.37 -14.57 -4.74
N ALA A 29 -1.54 -14.46 -4.12
CA ALA A 29 -1.68 -13.75 -2.85
C ALA A 29 -0.91 -14.45 -1.73
N ASP A 30 -0.92 -15.78 -1.72
CA ASP A 30 -0.14 -16.61 -0.80
C ASP A 30 1.37 -16.40 -0.94
N GLN A 31 1.88 -16.37 -2.17
CA GLN A 31 3.29 -16.10 -2.45
C GLN A 31 3.67 -14.71 -1.94
N LEU A 32 2.88 -13.70 -2.27
CA LEU A 32 3.13 -12.33 -1.82
C LEU A 32 3.11 -12.21 -0.29
N LEU A 33 2.20 -12.90 0.41
CA LEU A 33 2.18 -12.91 1.88
C LEU A 33 3.48 -13.50 2.45
N VAL A 34 3.98 -14.59 1.86
CA VAL A 34 5.23 -15.22 2.29
C VAL A 34 6.42 -14.28 2.05
N GLU A 35 6.49 -13.64 0.88
CA GLU A 35 7.53 -12.64 0.54
C GLU A 35 7.53 -11.46 1.52
N LEU A 36 6.34 -11.03 1.96
CA LEU A 36 6.17 -9.97 2.94
C LEU A 36 6.38 -10.42 4.40
N GLY A 37 6.85 -11.66 4.60
CA GLY A 37 7.22 -12.22 5.90
C GLY A 37 6.09 -12.95 6.64
N ASN A 38 4.89 -13.02 6.08
CA ASN A 38 3.76 -13.75 6.65
C ASN A 38 3.74 -15.20 6.17
N LYS A 39 4.65 -16.02 6.72
CA LYS A 39 4.77 -17.46 6.40
C LYS A 39 3.50 -18.26 6.69
N ALA A 40 2.70 -17.82 7.66
CA ALA A 40 1.42 -18.43 8.00
C ALA A 40 0.31 -18.11 6.98
N LYS A 41 0.57 -17.18 6.05
CA LYS A 41 -0.39 -16.72 5.03
C LYS A 41 -1.73 -16.27 5.64
N ALA A 42 -1.68 -15.77 6.88
CA ALA A 42 -2.85 -15.43 7.66
C ALA A 42 -3.41 -14.06 7.24
N ILE A 43 -4.74 -13.95 7.21
CA ILE A 43 -5.46 -12.69 7.01
C ILE A 43 -6.23 -12.33 8.30
N PRO A 44 -6.46 -11.03 8.59
CA PRO A 44 -6.15 -9.85 7.78
C PRO A 44 -4.67 -9.46 7.77
N PHE A 45 -4.21 -8.96 6.63
CA PHE A 45 -2.84 -8.49 6.41
C PHE A 45 -2.85 -7.20 5.57
N TYR A 46 -2.01 -6.22 5.93
CA TYR A 46 -1.83 -4.98 5.18
C TYR A 46 -0.35 -4.67 5.01
N ALA A 47 0.03 -4.24 3.81
CA ALA A 47 1.33 -3.64 3.52
C ALA A 47 1.11 -2.22 2.98
N VAL A 48 1.67 -1.22 3.66
CA VAL A 48 1.62 0.18 3.24
C VAL A 48 3.01 0.58 2.76
N TYR A 49 3.14 0.89 1.48
CA TYR A 49 4.39 1.31 0.86
C TYR A 49 4.52 2.84 0.90
N PRO A 50 5.47 3.41 1.66
CA PRO A 50 5.73 4.85 1.64
C PRO A 50 6.34 5.30 0.30
N ALA A 51 6.07 6.54 -0.10
CA ALA A 51 6.61 7.07 -1.36
C ALA A 51 8.14 7.16 -1.32
N GLY A 52 8.80 6.52 -2.29
CA GLY A 52 10.27 6.50 -2.39
C GLY A 52 10.96 5.53 -1.43
N VAL A 53 10.22 4.64 -0.77
CA VAL A 53 10.75 3.61 0.12
C VAL A 53 10.25 2.25 -0.34
N GLU A 54 11.15 1.31 -0.60
CA GLU A 54 10.79 -0.04 -1.06
C GLU A 54 10.23 -0.92 0.06
N ARG A 55 10.63 -0.67 1.31
CA ARG A 55 10.18 -1.46 2.46
C ARG A 55 8.80 -1.01 2.95
N PRO A 56 7.80 -1.89 2.99
CA PRO A 56 6.47 -1.56 3.47
C PRO A 56 6.40 -1.50 5.00
N ILE A 57 5.43 -0.73 5.51
CA ILE A 57 4.91 -0.87 6.86
C ILE A 57 3.91 -2.04 6.85
N VAL A 58 4.27 -3.14 7.50
CA VAL A 58 3.45 -4.35 7.58
C VAL A 58 2.58 -4.35 8.84
N LEU A 59 1.29 -4.65 8.67
CA LEU A 59 0.32 -4.88 9.75
C LEU A 59 -0.27 -6.27 9.57
N GLN A 60 -0.13 -7.12 10.59
CA GLN A 60 -0.58 -8.52 10.57
C GLN A 60 -1.14 -8.95 11.93
N GLY A 61 -1.92 -10.02 11.95
CA GLY A 61 -2.60 -10.51 13.16
C GLY A 61 -3.85 -9.69 13.47
N LEU A 62 -4.01 -9.25 14.72
CA LEU A 62 -5.14 -8.39 15.09
C LEU A 62 -4.89 -6.96 14.58
N VAL A 63 -5.52 -6.63 13.45
CA VAL A 63 -5.41 -5.30 12.85
C VAL A 63 -6.60 -4.42 13.23
N THR A 64 -6.31 -3.29 13.86
CA THR A 64 -7.28 -2.26 14.23
C THR A 64 -7.30 -1.12 13.22
N GLN A 65 -8.38 -0.33 13.21
CA GLN A 65 -8.48 0.82 12.33
C GLN A 65 -7.43 1.89 12.65
N GLN A 66 -7.12 2.11 13.92
CA GLN A 66 -6.15 3.11 14.33
C GLN A 66 -4.76 2.79 13.78
N GLN A 67 -4.33 1.52 13.82
CA GLN A 67 -3.05 1.08 13.24
C GLN A 67 -2.97 1.38 11.73
N VAL A 68 -4.07 1.20 10.99
CA VAL A 68 -4.12 1.53 9.56
C VAL A 68 -4.01 3.04 9.35
N LEU A 69 -4.75 3.85 10.11
CA LEU A 69 -4.68 5.31 10.01
C LEU A 69 -3.27 5.84 10.33
N ASP A 70 -2.63 5.28 11.35
CA ASP A 70 -1.28 5.69 11.75
C ASP A 70 -0.23 5.25 10.73
N ALA A 71 -0.36 4.06 10.13
CA ALA A 71 0.48 3.64 9.03
C ALA A 71 0.33 4.56 7.81
N LEU A 72 -0.89 4.94 7.43
CA LEU A 72 -1.15 5.88 6.33
C LEU A 72 -0.58 7.27 6.60
N LYS A 73 -0.66 7.77 7.83
CA LYS A 73 -0.04 9.05 8.23
C LYS A 73 1.48 8.98 8.16
N ARG A 74 2.08 7.89 8.65
CA ARG A 74 3.54 7.68 8.62
C ARG A 74 4.08 7.52 7.20
N ALA A 75 3.33 6.85 6.32
CA ALA A 75 3.70 6.68 4.92
C ALA A 75 3.64 8.00 4.13
N GLY A 76 2.76 8.92 4.55
CA GLY A 76 2.57 10.20 3.90
C GLY A 76 1.85 10.10 2.54
N PRO A 77 1.83 11.20 1.76
CA PRO A 77 1.18 11.23 0.46
C PRO A 77 1.91 10.40 -0.60
N SER A 78 1.17 9.80 -1.51
CA SER A 78 1.72 9.20 -2.72
C SER A 78 2.37 10.28 -3.59
N ARG A 79 3.63 10.07 -3.95
CA ARG A 79 4.24 10.78 -5.06
C ARG A 79 3.82 10.06 -6.33
N GLY A 80 2.91 10.67 -7.11
CA GLY A 80 2.64 10.18 -8.45
C GLY A 80 3.96 10.06 -9.22
N VAL A 81 4.01 9.18 -10.22
CA VAL A 81 5.16 9.13 -11.13
C VAL A 81 5.34 10.54 -11.67
N ALA A 82 6.43 11.22 -11.31
CA ALA A 82 6.76 12.49 -11.91
C ALA A 82 6.83 12.21 -13.41
N LYS A 83 5.92 12.78 -14.20
CA LYS A 83 6.07 12.81 -15.65
C LYS A 83 7.39 13.52 -15.89
N LYS A 84 8.45 12.75 -16.15
CA LYS A 84 9.75 13.28 -16.55
C LYS A 84 9.46 14.13 -17.78
N GLY A 85 9.54 15.45 -17.64
CA GLY A 85 9.35 16.39 -18.73
C GLY A 85 10.37 16.05 -19.80
N GLY A 86 9.90 15.52 -20.92
CA GLY A 86 10.65 15.51 -22.15
C GLY A 86 10.44 16.87 -22.81
N ASP A 87 11.25 17.84 -22.41
CA ASP A 87 11.45 19.08 -23.16
C ASP A 87 12.94 19.40 -23.14
N GLY A 88 13.54 19.44 -24.33
CA GLY A 88 14.89 19.95 -24.54
C GLY A 88 15.81 19.05 -25.37
N VAL A 89 15.63 19.04 -26.69
CA VAL A 89 16.79 19.12 -27.60
C VAL A 89 16.48 20.20 -28.64
N THR A 90 17.09 21.36 -28.40
CA THR A 90 17.42 22.36 -29.43
C THR A 90 18.81 22.00 -29.97
N GLY A 91 18.99 22.09 -31.29
CA GLY A 91 20.24 21.94 -32.02
C GLY A 91 20.02 21.02 -33.22
N ILE A 92 20.14 21.45 -34.48
CA ILE A 92 20.87 22.54 -35.14
C ILE A 92 20.12 22.92 -36.42
#